data_AF-A0A9W7ECF3-F1
#
_entry.id   AF-A0A9W7ECF3-F1
#
_cell.length_a   1.000
_cell.length_b   1.000
_cell.length_c   1.000
_cell.angle_alpha   90.00
_cell.angle_beta   90.00
_cell.angle_gamma   90.00
#
_symmetry.space_group_name_H-M   'P 1'
#
loop_
_entity.id
_entity.type
_entity.pdbx_description
1 polymer ?
#
loop_
_entity_poly.entity_id
_entity_poly.type
_entity_poly.pdbx_seq_one_letter_code
_entity_poly.pdbx_strand_id
1 'polypeptide(L)'
;MNAADSLSPPRTCRLVVTEADPIKPSNKKKVHPGTPPLSPGANVGNVDLNQGHGSRRVSKRFSSLSLAKSKYVNLSGLALFSGAFLCFIDLICDLIMVREFIMNKQFKSANATVATLVVSLSLQIMIVYVQNASLPKRIVLREILFVVLCVKPGVDAYRVVTKRKQRPNTVMTPKNEMIYVRGVELFTECIPGCLIQSVAFVAGQQTRIAAVSLFSGLVTASFISASISIEKELEKEKRKQQPNFYGFLPLQSMRRTCLLCFLVLLIAFCQMASKTFACALGSVENTNMLVLYLVGEFALAILFKAVRRDFSYWVPIESLPLKIFVGFLTRLGMKVCSDFTGLLQGRHAYEFGEAYFSFTLLSTPLAALYFSSRYLDIVEDEGVQESLEYVLSSSEVYGAVGGLIVLQLLSFSTFLALIDERHRATFTSFATGSTCCCRLFRDNSHDHIKILIFEDDQSMWLPIAEEVKTWLNSKVGGWIIDEPGWFKNAGVRAMIPDHFVDDKEILKKLKEMKVGEEEEEVV
;
A
#
# COMPACT_ATOMS: atom_id res chain seq x y z
N MET A 1 29.30 10.91 68.78
CA MET A 1 30.17 12.11 68.82
C MET A 1 30.62 12.36 67.39
N ASN A 2 29.93 13.22 66.64
CA ASN A 2 30.23 14.66 66.44
C ASN A 2 31.65 14.86 65.89
N ALA A 3 31.95 15.64 64.85
CA ALA A 3 31.21 16.51 63.93
C ALA A 3 32.19 16.82 62.76
N ALA A 4 31.71 16.98 61.51
CA ALA A 4 31.50 18.25 60.79
C ALA A 4 32.71 18.79 60.00
N ASP A 5 32.47 18.92 58.69
CA ASP A 5 32.72 20.08 57.80
C ASP A 5 33.11 19.58 56.40
N SER A 6 32.72 20.15 55.27
CA SER A 6 31.66 21.06 54.84
C SER A 6 31.86 21.17 53.31
N LEU A 7 30.82 21.03 52.48
CA LEU A 7 30.69 21.65 51.15
C LEU A 7 29.33 21.29 50.52
N SER A 8 28.76 22.28 49.86
CA SER A 8 27.34 22.60 49.73
C SER A 8 26.64 22.03 48.48
N PRO A 9 25.29 21.94 48.48
CA PRO A 9 24.49 21.45 47.35
C PRO A 9 24.09 22.58 46.37
N PRO A 10 23.85 22.28 45.08
CA PRO A 10 23.31 23.26 44.16
C PRO A 10 21.80 23.49 44.41
N ARG A 11 21.45 24.77 44.29
CA ARG A 11 20.18 25.42 44.64
C ARG A 11 18.98 24.92 43.84
N THR A 12 17.90 24.63 44.55
CA THR A 12 16.51 24.68 44.05
C THR A 12 16.09 26.13 43.84
N CYS A 13 15.71 26.50 42.62
CA CYS A 13 14.94 27.70 42.32
C CYS A 13 13.69 27.34 41.49
N ARG A 14 12.56 27.85 41.97
CA ARG A 14 11.18 27.78 41.46
C ARG A 14 11.06 27.94 39.94
N LEU A 15 10.34 27.01 39.31
CA LEU A 15 9.70 27.25 38.00
C LEU A 15 8.37 27.96 38.25
N VAL A 16 8.31 29.22 37.82
CA VAL A 16 7.09 30.02 37.74
C VAL A 16 6.25 29.50 36.57
N VAL A 17 5.03 29.08 36.88
CA VAL A 17 3.97 28.83 35.89
C VAL A 17 3.61 30.18 35.28
N THR A 18 3.78 30.33 33.96
CA THR A 18 3.20 31.44 33.21
C THR A 18 2.11 30.88 32.30
N GLU A 19 0.86 31.27 32.61
CA GLU A 19 -0.31 31.08 31.77
C GLU A 19 -0.12 31.84 30.44
N ALA A 20 -0.41 31.19 29.32
CA ALA A 20 -0.43 31.81 28.01
C ALA A 20 -1.87 32.27 27.68
N ASP A 21 -2.06 33.59 27.62
CA ASP A 21 -3.30 34.23 27.22
C ASP A 21 -3.55 34.18 25.68
N PRO A 22 -4.81 34.25 25.23
CA PRO A 22 -5.22 33.96 23.86
C PRO A 22 -5.12 35.16 22.90
N ILE A 23 -4.62 34.91 21.69
CA ILE A 23 -4.56 35.90 20.61
C ILE A 23 -5.94 36.01 19.91
N LYS A 24 -6.58 37.19 20.02
CA LYS A 24 -7.77 37.61 19.26
C LYS A 24 -7.40 38.41 17.98
N PRO A 25 -8.31 38.49 16.98
CA PRO A 25 -7.98 38.90 15.61
C PRO A 25 -7.98 40.42 15.39
N SER A 26 -7.08 40.89 14.52
CA SER A 26 -6.96 42.30 14.10
C SER A 26 -7.98 42.64 13.00
N ASN A 27 -8.94 43.50 13.33
CA ASN A 27 -9.80 44.24 12.41
C ASN A 27 -9.13 45.59 12.08
N LYS A 28 -8.93 45.94 10.80
CA LYS A 28 -8.61 47.32 10.39
C LYS A 28 -9.75 47.92 9.58
N LYS A 29 -10.32 49.00 10.15
CA LYS A 29 -11.37 49.88 9.61
C LYS A 29 -10.82 50.88 8.59
N LYS A 30 -11.73 51.29 7.70
CA LYS A 30 -11.72 52.40 6.73
C LYS A 30 -11.26 53.75 7.33
N VAL A 31 -10.57 54.56 6.52
CA VAL A 31 -10.52 56.03 6.60
C VAL A 31 -10.47 56.61 5.18
N HIS A 32 -11.39 57.54 4.87
CA HIS A 32 -11.35 58.47 3.72
C HIS A 32 -10.73 59.80 4.16
N PRO A 33 -10.19 60.62 3.23
CA PRO A 33 -10.85 61.93 3.01
C PRO A 33 -10.77 62.51 1.57
N GLY A 34 -11.81 63.26 1.18
CA GLY A 34 -11.75 64.62 0.59
C GLY A 34 -11.33 64.87 -0.88
N THR A 35 -12.28 65.31 -1.71
CA THR A 35 -12.18 66.00 -3.04
C THR A 35 -12.36 67.54 -2.91
N PRO A 36 -12.32 68.42 -3.96
CA PRO A 36 -11.67 68.52 -5.31
C PRO A 36 -10.98 69.95 -5.46
N PRO A 37 -10.80 70.67 -6.62
CA PRO A 37 -11.13 70.43 -8.05
C PRO A 37 -10.10 70.86 -9.13
N LEU A 38 -10.32 70.45 -10.39
CA LEU A 38 -10.34 71.28 -11.62
C LEU A 38 -10.26 70.41 -12.91
N SER A 39 -11.28 70.52 -13.75
CA SER A 39 -11.32 70.16 -15.19
C SER A 39 -10.91 71.40 -16.03
N PRO A 40 -10.66 71.36 -17.37
CA PRO A 40 -11.31 70.50 -18.37
C PRO A 40 -10.44 69.99 -19.56
N GLY A 41 -10.98 68.99 -20.29
CA GLY A 41 -10.89 69.01 -21.77
C GLY A 41 -10.21 67.84 -22.48
N ALA A 42 -11.02 67.17 -23.32
CA ALA A 42 -10.67 66.59 -24.63
C ALA A 42 -10.08 65.15 -24.73
N ASN A 43 -11.00 64.23 -24.98
CA ASN A 43 -11.11 63.38 -26.19
C ASN A 43 -10.23 62.13 -26.43
N VAL A 44 -10.96 61.12 -26.91
CA VAL A 44 -10.63 59.96 -27.77
C VAL A 44 -10.30 58.62 -27.08
N GLY A 45 -11.18 57.64 -27.34
CA GLY A 45 -10.74 56.29 -27.73
C GLY A 45 -11.23 55.14 -26.86
N ASN A 46 -12.38 54.56 -27.24
CA ASN A 46 -12.74 53.18 -26.88
C ASN A 46 -11.63 52.21 -27.28
N VAL A 47 -11.12 51.42 -26.34
CA VAL A 47 -10.55 50.10 -26.60
C VAL A 47 -11.14 49.13 -25.58
N ASP A 48 -12.03 48.26 -26.07
CA ASP A 48 -12.61 47.15 -25.33
C ASP A 48 -11.51 46.20 -24.80
N LEU A 49 -11.29 46.18 -23.49
CA LEU A 49 -10.49 45.16 -22.82
C LEU A 49 -11.39 44.06 -22.26
N ASN A 50 -11.63 43.07 -23.10
CA ASN A 50 -12.31 41.82 -22.80
C ASN A 50 -11.40 40.87 -21.97
N GLN A 51 -10.89 41.31 -20.81
CA GLN A 51 -9.97 40.55 -19.93
C GLN A 51 -10.63 39.92 -18.68
N GLY A 52 -11.96 40.02 -18.53
CA GLY A 52 -12.66 39.55 -17.31
C GLY A 52 -13.02 38.06 -17.26
N HIS A 53 -13.01 37.33 -18.39
CA HIS A 53 -13.53 35.96 -18.47
C HIS A 53 -12.48 34.85 -18.26
N GLY A 54 -11.21 35.08 -18.65
CA GLY A 54 -10.13 34.13 -18.41
C GLY A 54 -9.76 34.02 -16.92
N SER A 55 -9.61 35.16 -16.25
CA SER A 55 -9.17 35.21 -14.85
C SER A 55 -10.21 34.65 -13.86
N ARG A 56 -11.51 34.90 -14.10
CA ARG A 56 -12.60 34.27 -13.31
C ARG A 56 -12.74 32.77 -13.55
N ARG A 57 -12.53 32.27 -14.78
CA ARG A 57 -12.53 30.82 -15.04
C ARG A 57 -11.34 30.14 -14.39
N VAL A 58 -10.15 30.72 -14.49
CA VAL A 58 -8.93 30.19 -13.87
C VAL A 58 -9.07 30.20 -12.35
N SER A 59 -9.50 31.30 -11.74
CA SER A 59 -9.79 31.40 -10.30
C SER A 59 -10.82 30.35 -9.83
N LYS A 60 -11.93 30.18 -10.56
CA LYS A 60 -12.94 29.13 -10.25
C LYS A 60 -12.39 27.71 -10.42
N ARG A 61 -11.46 27.48 -11.35
CA ARG A 61 -10.81 26.17 -11.57
C ARG A 61 -9.80 25.87 -10.47
N PHE A 62 -9.07 26.88 -9.99
CA PHE A 62 -8.15 26.74 -8.88
C PHE A 62 -8.86 26.52 -7.55
N SER A 63 -9.97 27.24 -7.30
CA SER A 63 -10.79 27.05 -6.10
C SER A 63 -11.52 25.70 -6.10
N SER A 64 -11.99 25.23 -7.26
CA SER A 64 -12.58 23.89 -7.36
C SER A 64 -11.52 22.78 -7.20
N LEU A 65 -10.30 22.95 -7.73
CA LEU A 65 -9.20 22.02 -7.51
C LEU A 65 -8.72 21.98 -6.05
N SER A 66 -8.68 23.12 -5.35
CA SER A 66 -8.27 23.15 -3.94
C SER A 66 -9.33 22.51 -3.04
N LEU A 67 -10.62 22.77 -3.32
CA LEU A 67 -11.73 22.15 -2.62
C LEU A 67 -11.80 20.63 -2.89
N ALA A 68 -11.58 20.22 -4.13
CA ALA A 68 -11.48 18.83 -4.52
C ALA A 68 -10.33 18.15 -3.75
N LYS A 69 -9.12 18.73 -3.77
CA LYS A 69 -7.95 18.25 -3.00
C LYS A 69 -8.26 18.08 -1.51
N SER A 70 -8.97 19.02 -0.88
CA SER A 70 -9.37 18.91 0.53
C SER A 70 -10.32 17.74 0.78
N LYS A 71 -11.33 17.53 -0.08
CA LYS A 71 -12.26 16.41 0.04
C LYS A 71 -11.59 15.04 -0.14
N TYR A 72 -10.61 14.91 -1.02
CA TYR A 72 -9.87 13.64 -1.19
C TYR A 72 -8.93 13.32 -0.04
N VAL A 73 -8.28 14.34 0.54
CA VAL A 73 -7.48 14.14 1.76
C VAL A 73 -8.37 13.62 2.89
N ASN A 74 -9.61 14.13 2.98
CA ASN A 74 -10.58 13.62 3.95
C ASN A 74 -11.05 12.20 3.63
N LEU A 75 -11.19 11.82 2.35
CA LEU A 75 -11.56 10.46 1.95
C LEU A 75 -10.46 9.43 2.26
N SER A 76 -9.21 9.73 1.89
CA SER A 76 -8.07 8.88 2.23
C SER A 76 -7.91 8.78 3.76
N GLY A 77 -8.01 9.89 4.48
CA GLY A 77 -7.98 9.86 5.94
C GLY A 77 -9.09 9.01 6.57
N LEU A 78 -10.33 9.14 6.08
CA LEU A 78 -11.45 8.30 6.52
C LEU A 78 -11.16 6.82 6.25
N ALA A 79 -10.72 6.46 5.04
CA ALA A 79 -10.39 5.09 4.70
C ALA A 79 -9.28 4.51 5.60
N LEU A 80 -8.25 5.30 5.90
CA LEU A 80 -7.14 4.85 6.75
C LEU A 80 -7.59 4.56 8.18
N PHE A 81 -8.39 5.44 8.80
CA PHE A 81 -8.92 5.23 10.15
C PHE A 81 -10.00 4.14 10.20
N SER A 82 -10.86 4.03 9.18
CA SER A 82 -11.80 2.92 9.04
C SER A 82 -11.07 1.58 8.97
N GLY A 83 -9.96 1.51 8.22
CA GLY A 83 -9.12 0.32 8.16
C GLY A 83 -8.54 -0.03 9.52
N ALA A 84 -7.95 0.94 10.23
CA ALA A 84 -7.43 0.70 11.57
C ALA A 84 -8.52 0.22 12.56
N PHE A 85 -9.74 0.77 12.46
CA PHE A 85 -10.87 0.32 13.27
C PHE A 85 -11.32 -1.10 12.94
N LEU A 86 -11.36 -1.47 11.66
CA LEU A 86 -11.68 -2.83 11.23
C LEU A 86 -10.64 -3.85 11.73
N CYS A 87 -9.35 -3.53 11.71
CA CYS A 87 -8.30 -4.39 12.29
C CYS A 87 -8.55 -4.67 13.79
N PHE A 88 -9.02 -3.68 14.55
CA PHE A 88 -9.38 -3.91 15.96
C PHE A 88 -10.59 -4.83 16.12
N ILE A 89 -11.61 -4.69 15.26
CA ILE A 89 -12.77 -5.60 15.27
C ILE A 89 -12.32 -7.01 14.90
N ASP A 90 -11.46 -7.14 13.90
CA ASP A 90 -10.92 -8.42 13.42
C ASP A 90 -10.19 -9.17 14.55
N LEU A 91 -9.31 -8.48 15.27
CA LEU A 91 -8.62 -9.04 16.44
C LEU A 91 -9.61 -9.53 17.51
N ILE A 92 -10.71 -8.79 17.76
CA ILE A 92 -11.74 -9.20 18.72
C ILE A 92 -12.47 -10.45 18.20
N CYS A 93 -12.84 -10.48 16.92
CA CYS A 93 -13.48 -11.63 16.28
C CYS A 93 -12.59 -12.88 16.35
N ASP A 94 -11.31 -12.76 16.07
CA ASP A 94 -10.35 -13.86 16.18
C ASP A 94 -10.24 -14.39 17.62
N LEU A 95 -10.20 -13.51 18.63
CA LEU A 95 -10.17 -13.92 20.04
C LEU A 95 -11.46 -14.64 20.47
N ILE A 96 -12.62 -14.17 19.98
CA ILE A 96 -13.91 -14.83 20.19
C ILE A 96 -13.89 -16.23 19.55
N MET A 97 -13.37 -16.36 18.33
CA MET A 97 -13.28 -17.65 17.65
C MET A 97 -12.29 -18.61 18.31
N VAL A 98 -11.16 -18.13 18.83
CA VAL A 98 -10.24 -18.96 19.63
C VAL A 98 -10.96 -19.54 20.85
N ARG A 99 -11.75 -18.71 21.55
CA ARG A 99 -12.56 -19.18 22.68
C ARG A 99 -13.58 -20.23 22.23
N GLU A 100 -14.29 -19.98 21.14
CA GLU A 100 -15.29 -20.89 20.58
C GLU A 100 -14.66 -22.25 20.19
N PHE A 101 -13.51 -22.24 19.52
CA PHE A 101 -12.77 -23.45 19.18
C PHE A 101 -12.34 -24.24 20.42
N ILE A 102 -11.90 -23.57 21.49
CA ILE A 102 -11.55 -24.24 22.76
C ILE A 102 -12.79 -24.87 23.41
N MET A 103 -13.92 -24.14 23.45
CA MET A 103 -15.17 -24.65 24.01
C MET A 103 -15.67 -25.88 23.26
N ASN A 104 -15.51 -25.89 21.92
CA ASN A 104 -15.89 -26.98 21.05
C ASN A 104 -14.79 -28.06 20.90
N LYS A 105 -13.75 -28.04 21.76
CA LYS A 105 -12.62 -29.00 21.78
C LYS A 105 -11.80 -29.09 20.47
N GLN A 106 -11.88 -28.07 19.62
CA GLN A 106 -11.11 -27.96 18.38
C GLN A 106 -9.75 -27.28 18.62
N PHE A 107 -8.91 -27.92 19.42
CA PHE A 107 -7.60 -27.35 19.80
C PHE A 107 -6.67 -27.09 18.61
N LYS A 108 -6.80 -27.87 17.52
CA LYS A 108 -6.02 -27.64 16.29
C LYS A 108 -6.33 -26.27 15.66
N SER A 109 -7.62 -25.95 15.48
CA SER A 109 -8.05 -24.67 14.91
C SER A 109 -7.71 -23.50 15.85
N ALA A 110 -7.94 -23.67 17.16
CA ALA A 110 -7.58 -22.66 18.16
C ALA A 110 -6.08 -22.33 18.13
N ASN A 111 -5.22 -23.36 18.15
CA ASN A 111 -3.77 -23.17 18.12
C ASN A 111 -3.31 -22.57 16.79
N ALA A 112 -3.95 -22.94 15.68
CA ALA A 112 -3.63 -22.36 14.37
C ALA A 112 -3.97 -20.87 14.32
N THR A 113 -5.13 -20.43 14.82
CA THR A 113 -5.50 -19.00 14.88
C THR A 113 -4.58 -18.21 15.82
N VAL A 114 -4.17 -18.78 16.96
CA VAL A 114 -3.18 -18.12 17.83
C VAL A 114 -1.82 -18.03 17.15
N ALA A 115 -1.41 -19.08 16.42
CA ALA A 115 -0.14 -19.08 15.69
C ALA A 115 -0.08 -18.00 14.60
N THR A 116 -1.17 -17.80 13.86
CA THR A 116 -1.24 -16.75 12.81
C THR A 116 -1.11 -15.35 13.41
N LEU A 117 -1.74 -15.09 14.56
CA LEU A 117 -1.58 -13.84 15.32
C LEU A 117 -0.13 -13.62 15.77
N VAL A 118 0.50 -14.65 16.36
CA VAL A 118 1.89 -14.56 16.85
C VAL A 118 2.87 -14.31 15.70
N VAL A 119 2.69 -14.99 14.56
CA VAL A 119 3.54 -14.79 13.37
C VAL A 119 3.37 -13.37 12.82
N SER A 120 2.14 -12.87 12.73
CA SER A 120 1.85 -11.50 12.29
C SER A 120 2.56 -10.47 13.16
N LEU A 121 2.37 -10.53 14.48
CA LEU A 121 3.04 -9.62 15.42
C LEU A 121 4.57 -9.71 15.34
N SER A 122 5.12 -10.91 15.20
CA SER A 122 6.57 -11.12 15.10
C SER A 122 7.17 -10.45 13.85
N LEU A 123 6.51 -10.60 12.69
CA LEU A 123 6.96 -9.98 11.45
C LEU A 123 6.76 -8.46 11.45
N GLN A 124 5.69 -7.97 12.06
CA GLN A 124 5.48 -6.53 12.25
C GLN A 124 6.57 -5.91 13.15
N ILE A 125 6.95 -6.59 14.24
CA ILE A 125 8.09 -6.19 15.09
C ILE A 125 9.38 -6.15 14.28
N MET A 126 9.63 -7.15 13.43
CA MET A 126 10.81 -7.19 12.56
C MET A 126 10.85 -5.99 11.61
N ILE A 127 9.74 -5.66 10.93
CA ILE A 127 9.65 -4.49 10.03
C ILE A 127 9.95 -3.20 10.80
N VAL A 128 9.31 -3.03 11.96
CA VAL A 128 9.47 -1.83 12.79
C VAL A 128 10.90 -1.72 13.33
N TYR A 129 11.52 -2.83 13.70
CA TYR A 129 12.91 -2.88 14.12
C TYR A 129 13.85 -2.44 12.98
N VAL A 130 13.75 -3.07 11.80
CA VAL A 130 14.58 -2.73 10.63
C VAL A 130 14.41 -1.27 10.25
N GLN A 131 13.18 -0.76 10.26
CA GLN A 131 12.87 0.63 9.91
C GLN A 131 13.51 1.65 10.87
N ASN A 132 13.69 1.30 12.15
CA ASN A 132 14.15 2.22 13.19
C ASN A 132 15.51 1.82 13.79
N ALA A 133 16.22 0.83 13.24
CA ALA A 133 17.43 0.24 13.83
C ALA A 133 18.54 1.27 14.05
N SER A 134 18.64 2.27 13.16
CA SER A 134 19.62 3.35 13.23
C SER A 134 19.22 4.49 14.17
N LEU A 135 18.05 4.43 14.81
CA LEU A 135 17.55 5.46 15.74
C LEU A 135 17.85 5.10 17.21
N PRO A 136 17.81 6.07 18.13
CA PRO A 136 17.96 5.81 19.56
C PRO A 136 17.03 4.70 20.09
N LYS A 137 17.55 3.81 20.94
CA LYS A 137 16.85 2.62 21.47
C LYS A 137 15.48 2.94 22.09
N ARG A 138 15.30 4.12 22.70
CA ARG A 138 14.01 4.58 23.24
C ARG A 138 12.93 4.68 22.16
N ILE A 139 13.28 5.15 20.97
CA ILE A 139 12.35 5.26 19.84
C ILE A 139 12.01 3.86 19.35
N VAL A 140 13.01 3.00 19.15
CA VAL A 140 12.80 1.60 18.73
C VAL A 140 11.85 0.87 19.68
N LEU A 141 12.10 0.95 20.99
CA LEU A 141 11.25 0.31 22.00
C LEU A 141 9.81 0.84 21.97
N ARG A 142 9.63 2.15 21.76
CA ARG A 142 8.29 2.76 21.63
C ARG A 142 7.55 2.24 20.39
N GLU A 143 8.24 2.12 19.25
CA GLU A 143 7.60 1.60 18.04
C GLU A 143 7.24 0.12 18.18
N ILE A 144 8.10 -0.69 18.81
CA ILE A 144 7.80 -2.09 19.16
C ILE A 144 6.58 -2.18 20.09
N LEU A 145 6.51 -1.29 21.09
CA LEU A 145 5.37 -1.24 22.02
C LEU A 145 4.05 -0.93 21.29
N PHE A 146 4.07 -0.09 20.24
CA PHE A 146 2.87 0.13 19.44
C PHE A 146 2.38 -1.12 18.72
N VAL A 147 3.27 -2.02 18.30
CA VAL A 147 2.91 -3.30 17.69
C VAL A 147 2.36 -4.26 18.75
N VAL A 148 3.05 -4.42 19.87
CA VAL A 148 2.64 -5.34 20.96
C VAL A 148 1.29 -4.96 21.56
N LEU A 149 1.00 -3.66 21.67
CA LEU A 149 -0.30 -3.16 22.14
C LEU A 149 -1.39 -3.14 21.04
N CYS A 150 -1.10 -3.64 19.85
CA CYS A 150 -1.99 -3.65 18.68
C CYS A 150 -2.51 -2.25 18.27
N VAL A 151 -1.81 -1.17 18.63
CA VAL A 151 -2.21 0.22 18.29
C VAL A 151 -1.51 0.76 17.04
N LYS A 152 -0.56 0.01 16.49
CA LYS A 152 0.23 0.40 15.31
C LYS A 152 -0.63 0.81 14.11
N PRO A 153 -1.73 0.11 13.73
CA PRO A 153 -2.55 0.52 12.60
C PRO A 153 -3.10 1.95 12.72
N GLY A 154 -3.51 2.35 13.93
CA GLY A 154 -4.00 3.71 14.21
C GLY A 154 -2.88 4.75 14.22
N VAL A 155 -1.72 4.41 14.78
CA VAL A 155 -0.52 5.27 14.77
C VAL A 155 -0.06 5.56 13.35
N ASP A 156 -0.05 4.54 12.49
CA ASP A 156 0.35 4.67 11.09
C ASP A 156 -0.64 5.48 10.28
N ALA A 157 -1.94 5.21 10.43
CA ALA A 157 -3.00 6.03 9.83
C ALA A 157 -2.82 7.51 10.19
N TYR A 158 -2.58 7.82 11.47
CA TYR A 158 -2.31 9.18 11.92
C TYR A 158 -1.07 9.80 11.26
N ARG A 159 0.05 9.06 11.15
CA ARG A 159 1.30 9.54 10.52
C ARG A 159 1.13 9.84 9.03
N VAL A 160 0.38 8.99 8.32
CA VAL A 160 0.11 9.16 6.87
C VAL A 160 -0.82 10.34 6.63
N VAL A 161 -1.90 10.46 7.40
CA VAL A 161 -2.86 11.58 7.28
C VAL A 161 -2.21 12.92 7.60
N THR A 162 -1.36 12.96 8.64
CA THR A 162 -0.61 14.17 9.01
C THR A 162 0.58 14.46 8.08
N LYS A 163 0.84 13.60 7.09
CA LYS A 163 1.92 13.73 6.10
C LYS A 163 3.28 13.94 6.75
N ARG A 164 3.58 13.16 7.79
CA ARG A 164 4.91 13.22 8.41
C ARG A 164 5.98 12.88 7.36
N LYS A 165 7.02 13.72 7.32
CA LYS A 165 8.20 13.43 6.51
C LYS A 165 8.93 12.21 7.07
N GLN A 166 9.62 11.49 6.20
CA GLN A 166 10.55 10.44 6.60
C GLN A 166 11.60 11.05 7.54
N ARG A 167 11.94 10.32 8.61
CA ARG A 167 13.00 10.74 9.53
C ARG A 167 14.36 10.46 8.88
N PRO A 168 15.39 11.27 9.15
CA PRO A 168 16.75 10.90 8.76
C PRO A 168 17.08 9.53 9.36
N ASN A 169 17.90 8.74 8.66
CA ASN A 169 18.32 7.40 9.06
C ASN A 169 17.20 6.35 9.21
N THR A 170 16.05 6.54 8.55
CA THR A 170 15.01 5.51 8.42
C THR A 170 14.94 4.97 7.00
N VAL A 171 14.57 3.70 6.84
CA VAL A 171 14.65 2.99 5.55
C VAL A 171 13.58 3.46 4.57
N MET A 172 12.35 3.71 5.04
CA MET A 172 11.22 4.02 4.17
C MET A 172 10.33 5.16 4.69
N THR A 173 9.49 5.69 3.81
CA THR A 173 8.50 6.70 4.17
C THR A 173 7.42 6.12 5.10
N PRO A 174 6.76 6.93 5.96
CA PRO A 174 5.68 6.43 6.84
C PRO A 174 4.52 5.75 6.09
N LYS A 175 4.26 6.15 4.84
CA LYS A 175 3.25 5.51 4.00
C LYS A 175 3.69 4.11 3.57
N ASN A 176 4.92 3.96 3.10
CA ASN A 176 5.44 2.67 2.70
C ASN A 176 5.50 1.71 3.90
N GLU A 177 5.94 2.19 5.07
CA GLU A 177 5.92 1.42 6.32
C GLU A 177 4.52 0.87 6.63
N MET A 178 3.50 1.73 6.59
CA MET A 178 2.11 1.32 6.78
C MET A 178 1.64 0.28 5.75
N ILE A 179 1.99 0.47 4.46
CA ILE A 179 1.63 -0.47 3.39
C ILE A 179 2.26 -1.84 3.63
N TYR A 180 3.53 -1.90 4.03
CA TYR A 180 4.22 -3.16 4.30
C TYR A 180 3.68 -3.85 5.54
N VAL A 181 3.40 -3.12 6.63
CA VAL A 181 2.78 -3.67 7.84
C VAL A 181 1.41 -4.27 7.51
N ARG A 182 0.56 -3.54 6.78
CA ARG A 182 -0.75 -4.05 6.30
C ARG A 182 -0.63 -5.24 5.36
N GLY A 183 0.39 -5.27 4.50
CA GLY A 183 0.65 -6.39 3.61
C GLY A 183 1.03 -7.66 4.39
N VAL A 184 1.83 -7.52 5.45
CA VAL A 184 2.17 -8.62 6.36
C VAL A 184 0.94 -9.09 7.13
N GLU A 185 0.20 -8.17 7.74
CA GLU A 185 -1.06 -8.47 8.45
C GLU A 185 -2.03 -9.25 7.55
N LEU A 186 -2.24 -8.77 6.32
CA LEU A 186 -3.08 -9.46 5.34
C LEU A 186 -2.58 -10.88 5.02
N PHE A 187 -1.27 -11.05 4.83
CA PHE A 187 -0.65 -12.32 4.44
C PHE A 187 -0.63 -13.35 5.57
N THR A 188 -0.32 -12.94 6.80
CA THR A 188 -0.07 -13.88 7.92
C THR A 188 -1.24 -14.06 8.88
N GLU A 189 -2.15 -13.09 8.94
CA GLU A 189 -3.26 -13.08 9.91
C GLU A 189 -4.60 -13.17 9.21
N CYS A 190 -4.95 -12.17 8.41
CA CYS A 190 -6.30 -12.08 7.86
C CYS A 190 -6.63 -13.22 6.88
N ILE A 191 -5.72 -13.55 5.93
CA ILE A 191 -5.94 -14.64 4.98
C ILE A 191 -5.98 -16.01 5.67
N PRO A 192 -4.96 -16.41 6.47
CA PRO A 192 -5.00 -17.67 7.21
C PRO A 192 -6.16 -17.76 8.22
N GLY A 193 -6.50 -16.67 8.92
CA GLY A 193 -7.61 -16.61 9.86
C GLY A 193 -8.94 -16.88 9.18
N CYS A 194 -9.22 -16.22 8.05
CA CYS A 194 -10.41 -16.50 7.24
C CYS A 194 -10.45 -17.93 6.73
N LEU A 195 -9.31 -18.50 6.30
CA LEU A 195 -9.22 -19.90 5.89
C LEU A 195 -9.59 -20.85 7.03
N ILE A 196 -8.98 -20.70 8.21
CA ILE A 196 -9.25 -21.56 9.37
C ILE A 196 -10.73 -21.47 9.77
N GLN A 197 -11.29 -20.26 9.85
CA GLN A 197 -12.69 -20.05 10.20
C GLN A 197 -13.64 -20.64 9.14
N SER A 198 -13.31 -20.51 7.85
CA SER A 198 -14.13 -21.06 6.76
C SER A 198 -14.11 -22.59 6.72
N VAL A 199 -12.95 -23.22 6.93
CA VAL A 199 -12.82 -24.67 7.02
C VAL A 199 -13.64 -25.19 8.19
N ALA A 200 -13.53 -24.56 9.36
CA ALA A 200 -14.33 -24.93 10.53
C ALA A 200 -15.84 -24.76 10.29
N PHE A 201 -16.23 -23.68 9.59
CA PHE A 201 -17.62 -23.41 9.23
C PHE A 201 -18.20 -24.47 8.29
N VAL A 202 -17.47 -24.84 7.23
CA VAL A 202 -17.89 -25.90 6.29
C VAL A 202 -17.86 -27.29 6.94
N ALA A 203 -16.92 -27.54 7.85
CA ALA A 203 -16.81 -28.80 8.58
C ALA A 203 -17.85 -28.99 9.70
N GLY A 204 -18.84 -28.10 9.83
CA GLY A 204 -20.01 -28.27 10.69
C GLY A 204 -20.18 -27.24 11.81
N GLN A 205 -19.26 -26.30 12.01
CA GLN A 205 -19.42 -25.23 13.02
C GLN A 205 -20.20 -24.02 12.50
N GLN A 206 -21.43 -24.25 12.06
CA GLN A 206 -22.29 -23.18 11.51
C GLN A 206 -23.01 -22.38 12.59
N THR A 207 -22.28 -21.94 13.62
CA THR A 207 -22.83 -21.04 14.64
C THR A 207 -22.99 -19.64 14.07
N ARG A 208 -23.98 -18.88 14.58
CA ARG A 208 -24.16 -17.47 14.19
C ARG A 208 -22.91 -16.63 14.47
N ILE A 209 -22.19 -16.96 15.55
CA ILE A 209 -20.95 -16.29 15.93
C ILE A 209 -19.86 -16.56 14.89
N ALA A 210 -19.68 -17.81 14.47
CA ALA A 210 -18.73 -18.18 13.43
C ALA A 210 -19.05 -17.50 12.09
N ALA A 211 -20.32 -17.44 11.69
CA ALA A 211 -20.74 -16.76 10.46
C ALA A 211 -20.42 -15.26 10.50
N VAL A 212 -20.74 -14.57 11.60
CA VAL A 212 -20.47 -13.13 11.77
C VAL A 212 -18.97 -12.86 11.82
N SER A 213 -18.20 -13.69 12.53
CA SER A 213 -16.75 -13.57 12.59
C SER A 213 -16.10 -13.75 11.22
N LEU A 214 -16.48 -14.80 10.49
CA LEU A 214 -15.97 -15.06 9.14
C LEU A 214 -16.30 -13.89 8.21
N PHE A 215 -17.54 -13.40 8.22
CA PHE A 215 -17.93 -12.25 7.42
C PHE A 215 -17.11 -10.98 7.78
N SER A 216 -16.90 -10.73 9.07
CA SER A 216 -16.07 -9.62 9.54
C SER A 216 -14.64 -9.73 9.01
N GLY A 217 -14.01 -10.91 9.11
CA GLY A 217 -12.66 -11.17 8.60
C GLY A 217 -12.55 -10.98 7.08
N LEU A 218 -13.54 -11.49 6.33
CA LEU A 218 -13.60 -11.28 4.87
C LEU A 218 -13.67 -9.79 4.52
N VAL A 219 -14.48 -9.01 5.25
CA VAL A 219 -14.58 -7.55 5.06
C VAL A 219 -13.27 -6.84 5.43
N THR A 220 -12.65 -7.18 6.57
CA THR A 220 -11.38 -6.58 7.01
C THR A 220 -10.27 -6.85 6.00
N ALA A 221 -10.05 -8.11 5.61
CA ALA A 221 -9.01 -8.49 4.64
C ALA A 221 -9.18 -7.74 3.30
N SER A 222 -10.41 -7.68 2.81
CA SER A 222 -10.76 -7.02 1.56
C SER A 222 -10.56 -5.51 1.64
N PHE A 223 -10.92 -4.92 2.79
CA PHE A 223 -10.71 -3.50 3.04
C PHE A 223 -9.23 -3.14 3.11
N ILE A 224 -8.41 -3.95 3.80
CA ILE A 224 -6.96 -3.77 3.85
C ILE A 224 -6.38 -3.79 2.43
N SER A 225 -6.71 -4.81 1.62
CA SER A 225 -6.25 -4.94 0.23
C SER A 225 -6.67 -3.75 -0.66
N ALA A 226 -7.95 -3.36 -0.60
CA ALA A 226 -8.47 -2.22 -1.33
C ALA A 226 -7.78 -0.92 -0.90
N SER A 227 -7.54 -0.74 0.41
CA SER A 227 -6.89 0.45 0.96
C SER A 227 -5.45 0.59 0.47
N ILE A 228 -4.67 -0.50 0.39
CA ILE A 228 -3.30 -0.50 -0.15
C ILE A 228 -3.32 -0.01 -1.61
N SER A 229 -4.25 -0.54 -2.40
CA SER A 229 -4.39 -0.19 -3.81
C SER A 229 -4.78 1.28 -4.00
N ILE A 230 -5.72 1.78 -3.19
CA ILE A 230 -6.19 3.17 -3.24
C ILE A 230 -5.07 4.13 -2.79
N GLU A 231 -4.32 3.82 -1.73
CA GLU A 231 -3.26 4.70 -1.23
C GLU A 231 -2.10 4.88 -2.22
N LYS A 232 -1.71 3.80 -2.91
CA LYS A 232 -0.73 3.89 -4.00
C LYS A 232 -1.27 4.69 -5.19
N GLU A 233 -2.53 4.49 -5.51
CA GLU A 233 -3.19 5.21 -6.59
C GLU A 233 -3.40 6.71 -6.31
N LEU A 234 -3.62 7.10 -5.05
CA LEU A 234 -3.76 8.51 -4.65
C LEU A 234 -2.41 9.23 -4.49
N GLU A 235 -1.30 8.51 -4.60
CA GLU A 235 0.04 9.08 -4.46
C GLU A 235 0.44 9.96 -5.64
N LYS A 236 0.76 11.22 -5.35
CA LYS A 236 1.11 12.22 -6.37
C LYS A 236 2.39 11.88 -7.10
N GLU A 237 3.42 11.44 -6.37
CA GLU A 237 4.72 11.15 -6.97
C GLU A 237 4.64 9.93 -7.89
N LYS A 238 3.93 8.87 -7.47
CA LYS A 238 3.68 7.69 -8.32
C LYS A 238 2.90 8.03 -9.58
N ARG A 239 1.88 8.89 -9.51
CA ARG A 239 1.15 9.40 -10.68
C ARG A 239 2.00 10.22 -11.64
N LYS A 240 3.00 10.94 -11.14
CA LYS A 240 3.96 11.67 -12.00
C LYS A 240 4.98 10.73 -12.62
N GLN A 241 5.48 9.77 -11.84
CA GLN A 241 6.49 8.80 -12.27
C GLN A 241 5.94 7.85 -13.35
N GLN A 242 4.72 7.34 -13.16
CA GLN A 242 4.10 6.34 -14.03
C GLN A 242 2.66 6.72 -14.39
N PRO A 243 2.45 7.77 -15.22
CA PRO A 243 1.12 8.30 -15.53
C PRO A 243 0.24 7.34 -16.34
N ASN A 244 0.83 6.33 -17.00
CA ASN A 244 0.08 5.31 -17.74
C ASN A 244 -0.46 4.21 -16.81
N PHE A 245 0.19 3.99 -15.66
CA PHE A 245 -0.18 2.93 -14.72
C PHE A 245 -1.05 3.43 -13.57
N TYR A 246 -0.64 4.53 -12.92
CA TYR A 246 -1.40 5.19 -11.87
C TYR A 246 -2.19 6.36 -12.46
N GLY A 247 -3.41 6.59 -12.00
CA GLY A 247 -4.28 7.66 -12.48
C GLY A 247 -5.72 7.25 -12.76
N PHE A 248 -6.05 5.95 -12.70
CA PHE A 248 -7.37 5.43 -13.01
C PHE A 248 -8.47 5.93 -12.07
N LEU A 249 -8.14 6.39 -10.85
CA LEU A 249 -9.09 7.09 -9.98
C LEU A 249 -9.18 8.59 -10.37
N PRO A 250 -10.32 9.07 -10.89
CA PRO A 250 -10.46 10.42 -11.42
C PRO A 250 -10.67 11.44 -10.28
N LEU A 251 -9.63 12.21 -9.98
CA LEU A 251 -9.65 13.23 -8.91
C LEU A 251 -10.57 14.44 -9.20
N GLN A 252 -11.27 14.48 -10.32
CA GLN A 252 -12.17 15.59 -10.64
C GLN A 252 -13.56 15.42 -10.00
N SER A 253 -14.00 14.17 -9.80
CA SER A 253 -15.34 13.85 -9.29
C SER A 253 -15.27 12.93 -8.08
N MET A 254 -15.69 13.46 -6.92
CA MET A 254 -15.76 12.69 -5.68
C MET A 254 -16.70 11.48 -5.82
N ARG A 255 -17.86 11.66 -6.48
CA ARG A 255 -18.83 10.57 -6.67
C ARG A 255 -18.23 9.41 -7.47
N ARG A 256 -17.56 9.73 -8.59
CA ARG A 256 -16.91 8.72 -9.44
C ARG A 256 -15.74 8.05 -8.71
N THR A 257 -14.96 8.80 -7.93
CA THR A 257 -13.88 8.25 -7.12
C THR A 257 -14.41 7.30 -6.05
N CYS A 258 -15.42 7.71 -5.26
CA CYS A 258 -16.01 6.86 -4.24
C CYS A 258 -16.62 5.59 -4.84
N LEU A 259 -17.28 5.69 -6.00
CA LEU A 259 -17.81 4.53 -6.71
C LEU A 259 -16.70 3.56 -7.14
N LEU A 260 -15.61 4.06 -7.72
CA LEU A 260 -14.47 3.22 -8.10
C LEU A 260 -13.80 2.60 -6.86
N CYS A 261 -13.60 3.34 -5.77
CA CYS A 261 -13.08 2.77 -4.52
C CYS A 261 -13.97 1.66 -3.97
N PHE A 262 -15.30 1.84 -4.03
CA PHE A 262 -16.26 0.81 -3.64
C PHE A 262 -16.20 -0.42 -4.55
N LEU A 263 -16.05 -0.23 -5.87
CA LEU A 263 -15.87 -1.34 -6.81
C LEU A 263 -14.58 -2.12 -6.54
N VAL A 264 -13.47 -1.43 -6.22
CA VAL A 264 -12.22 -2.08 -5.81
C VAL A 264 -12.41 -2.92 -4.55
N LEU A 265 -13.11 -2.39 -3.55
CA LEU A 265 -13.46 -3.14 -2.34
C LEU A 265 -14.33 -4.36 -2.64
N LEU A 266 -15.33 -4.20 -3.51
CA LEU A 266 -16.25 -5.27 -3.89
C LEU A 266 -15.55 -6.39 -4.65
N ILE A 267 -14.64 -6.06 -5.57
CA ILE A 267 -13.78 -7.03 -6.27
C ILE A 267 -12.94 -7.80 -5.25
N ALA A 268 -12.32 -7.09 -4.29
CA ALA A 268 -11.50 -7.72 -3.26
C ALA A 268 -12.31 -8.66 -2.36
N PHE A 269 -13.51 -8.24 -1.96
CA PHE A 269 -14.44 -9.06 -1.17
C PHE A 269 -14.88 -10.31 -1.91
N CYS A 270 -15.28 -10.18 -3.17
CA CYS A 270 -15.71 -11.34 -3.96
C CYS A 270 -14.56 -12.33 -4.12
N GLN A 271 -13.34 -11.85 -4.33
CA GLN A 271 -12.19 -12.74 -4.43
C GLN A 271 -11.85 -13.42 -3.12
N MET A 272 -11.84 -12.66 -2.03
CA MET A 272 -11.51 -13.19 -0.70
C MET A 272 -12.51 -14.26 -0.31
N ALA A 273 -13.80 -13.99 -0.49
CA ALA A 273 -14.87 -14.95 -0.22
C ALA A 273 -14.78 -16.18 -1.14
N SER A 274 -14.61 -15.98 -2.45
CA SER A 274 -14.56 -17.09 -3.41
C SER A 274 -13.38 -18.02 -3.16
N LYS A 275 -12.17 -17.48 -2.97
CA LYS A 275 -10.96 -18.29 -2.72
C LYS A 275 -11.04 -19.01 -1.40
N THR A 276 -11.46 -18.31 -0.35
CA THR A 276 -11.57 -18.88 1.01
C THR A 276 -12.60 -20.00 1.04
N PHE A 277 -13.77 -19.80 0.41
CA PHE A 277 -14.81 -20.81 0.32
C PHE A 277 -14.39 -22.00 -0.54
N ALA A 278 -13.72 -21.77 -1.68
CA ALA A 278 -13.15 -22.83 -2.51
C ALA A 278 -12.15 -23.71 -1.73
N CYS A 279 -11.26 -23.08 -0.96
CA CYS A 279 -10.33 -23.79 -0.10
C CYS A 279 -11.04 -24.58 1.01
N ALA A 280 -12.08 -24.01 1.62
CA ALA A 280 -12.84 -24.70 2.65
C ALA A 280 -13.52 -25.97 2.10
N LEU A 281 -14.21 -25.86 0.96
CA LEU A 281 -14.85 -26.99 0.29
C LEU A 281 -13.82 -28.05 -0.15
N GLY A 282 -12.71 -27.62 -0.77
CA GLY A 282 -11.64 -28.52 -1.18
C GLY A 282 -10.93 -29.24 -0.03
N SER A 283 -10.91 -28.63 1.18
CA SER A 283 -10.33 -29.26 2.37
C SER A 283 -11.20 -30.39 2.91
N VAL A 284 -12.51 -30.32 2.72
CA VAL A 284 -13.45 -31.39 3.10
C VAL A 284 -13.44 -32.51 2.06
N GLU A 285 -13.29 -32.18 0.78
CA GLU A 285 -13.15 -33.20 -0.27
C GLU A 285 -11.82 -33.96 -0.17
N ASN A 286 -10.73 -33.30 -0.52
CA ASN A 286 -9.42 -33.92 -0.61
C ASN A 286 -8.32 -32.87 -0.40
N THR A 287 -7.80 -32.84 0.82
CA THR A 287 -6.71 -31.93 1.21
C THR A 287 -5.50 -32.04 0.28
N ASN A 288 -5.18 -33.22 -0.26
CA ASN A 288 -4.03 -33.37 -1.17
C ASN A 288 -4.29 -32.66 -2.51
N MET A 289 -5.51 -32.76 -3.05
CA MET A 289 -5.88 -32.05 -4.29
C MET A 289 -5.91 -30.53 -4.08
N LEU A 290 -6.41 -30.06 -2.93
CA LEU A 290 -6.34 -28.65 -2.56
C LEU A 290 -4.90 -28.15 -2.48
N VAL A 291 -4.01 -28.89 -1.80
CA VAL A 291 -2.59 -28.52 -1.68
C VAL A 291 -1.92 -28.51 -3.06
N LEU A 292 -2.18 -29.51 -3.91
CA LEU A 292 -1.66 -29.55 -5.28
C LEU A 292 -2.14 -28.36 -6.10
N TYR A 293 -3.42 -27.96 -5.97
CA TYR A 293 -3.95 -26.78 -6.63
C TYR A 293 -3.24 -25.50 -6.17
N LEU A 294 -3.13 -25.26 -4.86
CA LEU A 294 -2.51 -24.06 -4.30
C LEU A 294 -1.01 -23.98 -4.65
N VAL A 295 -0.28 -25.09 -4.49
CA VAL A 295 1.14 -25.18 -4.87
C VAL A 295 1.31 -25.04 -6.39
N GLY A 296 0.42 -25.63 -7.18
CA GLY A 296 0.43 -25.55 -8.64
C GLY A 296 0.23 -24.12 -9.15
N GLU A 297 -0.75 -23.38 -8.61
CA GLU A 297 -0.96 -21.97 -8.97
C GLU A 297 0.22 -21.08 -8.57
N PHE A 298 0.86 -21.35 -7.44
CA PHE A 298 2.06 -20.62 -7.03
C PHE A 298 3.25 -20.97 -7.93
N ALA A 299 3.49 -22.26 -8.19
CA ALA A 299 4.54 -22.75 -9.06
C ALA A 299 4.40 -22.20 -10.48
N LEU A 300 3.17 -22.09 -11.00
CA LEU A 300 2.89 -21.48 -12.30
C LEU A 300 3.31 -20.00 -12.34
N ALA A 301 3.06 -19.24 -11.27
CA ALA A 301 3.47 -17.83 -11.20
C ALA A 301 4.99 -17.67 -11.17
N ILE A 302 5.67 -18.53 -10.40
CA ILE A 302 7.13 -18.53 -10.31
C ILE A 302 7.74 -18.94 -11.66
N LEU A 303 7.21 -20.00 -12.29
CA LEU A 303 7.65 -20.44 -13.61
C LEU A 303 7.43 -19.34 -14.67
N PHE A 304 6.28 -18.68 -14.65
CA PHE A 304 5.97 -17.57 -15.55
C PHE A 304 7.01 -16.44 -15.45
N LYS A 305 7.45 -16.09 -14.24
CA LYS A 305 8.49 -15.09 -14.00
C LYS A 305 9.89 -15.59 -14.36
N ALA A 306 10.20 -16.85 -14.05
CA ALA A 306 11.49 -17.47 -14.35
C ALA A 306 11.75 -17.58 -15.85
N VAL A 307 10.77 -18.08 -16.63
CA VAL A 307 10.87 -18.21 -18.10
C VAL A 307 11.13 -16.87 -18.77
N ARG A 308 10.59 -15.78 -18.22
CA ARG A 308 10.76 -14.42 -18.74
C ARG A 308 12.01 -13.70 -18.22
N ARG A 309 12.84 -14.39 -17.42
CA ARG A 309 14.02 -13.81 -16.74
C ARG A 309 13.70 -12.55 -15.93
N ASP A 310 12.52 -12.54 -15.30
CA ASP A 310 11.95 -11.40 -14.56
C ASP A 310 11.66 -11.79 -13.10
N PHE A 311 12.45 -12.72 -12.56
CA PHE A 311 12.26 -13.25 -11.21
C PHE A 311 12.75 -12.29 -10.12
N SER A 312 13.92 -11.68 -10.33
CA SER A 312 14.53 -10.74 -9.39
C SER A 312 13.56 -9.60 -9.06
N TYR A 313 13.47 -9.27 -7.77
CA TYR A 313 12.70 -8.13 -7.32
C TYR A 313 13.47 -6.84 -7.59
N TRP A 314 12.77 -5.71 -7.63
CA TRP A 314 13.33 -4.43 -8.05
C TRP A 314 14.34 -3.82 -7.07
N VAL A 315 14.38 -4.29 -5.83
CA VAL A 315 15.27 -3.76 -4.79
C VAL A 315 16.73 -4.09 -5.13
N PRO A 316 17.64 -3.10 -5.12
CA PRO A 316 19.05 -3.31 -5.41
C PRO A 316 19.70 -4.12 -4.29
N ILE A 317 20.15 -5.32 -4.62
CA ILE A 317 20.80 -6.26 -3.68
C ILE A 317 22.06 -6.80 -4.36
N GLU A 318 23.21 -6.62 -3.72
CA GLU A 318 24.51 -7.04 -4.28
C GLU A 318 24.68 -8.57 -4.24
N SER A 319 24.25 -9.22 -3.16
CA SER A 319 24.44 -10.66 -3.00
C SER A 319 23.38 -11.47 -3.74
N LEU A 320 23.82 -12.33 -4.67
CA LEU A 320 22.93 -13.17 -5.48
C LEU A 320 22.03 -14.10 -4.64
N PRO A 321 22.53 -14.80 -3.60
CA PRO A 321 21.67 -15.65 -2.77
C PRO A 321 20.55 -14.87 -2.07
N LEU A 322 20.87 -13.68 -1.54
CA LEU A 322 19.88 -12.83 -0.87
C LEU A 322 18.87 -12.27 -1.87
N LYS A 323 19.32 -11.88 -3.08
CA LYS A 323 18.43 -11.41 -4.15
C LYS A 323 17.40 -12.47 -4.55
N ILE A 324 17.82 -13.73 -4.68
CA ILE A 324 16.91 -14.84 -4.99
C ILE A 324 15.94 -15.08 -3.83
N PHE A 325 16.43 -15.08 -2.59
CA PHE A 325 15.62 -15.28 -1.40
C PHE A 325 14.55 -14.18 -1.21
N VAL A 326 14.94 -12.91 -1.31
CA VAL A 326 14.03 -11.76 -1.24
C VAL A 326 13.04 -11.78 -2.39
N GLY A 327 13.50 -12.10 -3.61
CA GLY A 327 12.63 -12.34 -4.76
C GLY A 327 11.57 -13.39 -4.46
N PHE A 328 11.96 -14.56 -3.96
CA PHE A 328 11.01 -15.62 -3.62
C PHE A 328 9.99 -15.19 -2.57
N LEU A 329 10.42 -14.59 -1.45
CA LEU A 329 9.52 -14.19 -0.37
C LEU A 329 8.53 -13.10 -0.79
N THR A 330 9.01 -12.09 -1.52
CA THR A 330 8.14 -11.01 -2.01
C THR A 330 7.11 -11.52 -3.01
N ARG A 331 7.51 -12.44 -3.91
CA ARG A 331 6.62 -13.11 -4.86
C ARG A 331 5.60 -14.00 -4.16
N LEU A 332 6.00 -14.75 -3.12
CA LEU A 332 5.09 -15.54 -2.31
C LEU A 332 4.04 -14.69 -1.63
N GLY A 333 4.46 -13.66 -0.89
CA GLY A 333 3.55 -12.77 -0.18
C GLY A 333 2.58 -12.06 -1.14
N MET A 334 3.11 -11.47 -2.22
CA MET A 334 2.27 -10.80 -3.21
C MET A 334 1.32 -11.76 -3.94
N LYS A 335 1.72 -13.01 -4.18
CA LYS A 335 0.89 -13.99 -4.90
C LYS A 335 -0.28 -14.41 -4.03
N VAL A 336 -0.01 -14.79 -2.78
CA VAL A 336 -1.06 -15.14 -1.81
C VAL A 336 -2.01 -13.97 -1.60
N CYS A 337 -1.49 -12.75 -1.37
CA CYS A 337 -2.36 -11.58 -1.25
C CYS A 337 -3.20 -11.32 -2.50
N SER A 338 -2.62 -11.47 -3.71
CA SER A 338 -3.35 -11.22 -4.96
C SER A 338 -4.38 -12.32 -5.28
N ASP A 339 -4.08 -13.57 -5.01
CA ASP A 339 -4.98 -14.71 -5.25
C ASP A 339 -6.22 -14.68 -4.37
N PHE A 340 -6.00 -14.35 -3.09
CA PHE A 340 -7.07 -14.28 -2.12
C PHE A 340 -7.85 -12.98 -2.26
N THR A 341 -7.19 -11.82 -2.37
CA THR A 341 -7.91 -10.54 -2.24
C THR A 341 -8.04 -9.77 -3.54
N GLY A 342 -7.55 -10.28 -4.67
CA GLY A 342 -7.51 -9.52 -5.92
C GLY A 342 -6.73 -8.20 -5.81
N LEU A 343 -5.68 -8.16 -4.97
CA LEU A 343 -4.89 -6.96 -4.68
C LEU A 343 -4.40 -6.30 -5.97
N LEU A 344 -5.05 -5.20 -6.37
CA LEU A 344 -4.83 -4.54 -7.68
C LEU A 344 -3.38 -4.12 -7.91
N GLN A 345 -2.61 -3.87 -6.84
CA GLN A 345 -1.19 -3.59 -6.96
C GLN A 345 -0.41 -4.74 -7.64
N GLY A 346 -0.86 -5.99 -7.51
CA GLY A 346 -0.27 -7.17 -8.15
C GLY A 346 -0.24 -7.10 -9.68
N ARG A 347 -1.04 -6.22 -10.30
CA ARG A 347 -1.04 -5.97 -11.75
C ARG A 347 0.22 -5.25 -12.24
N HIS A 348 0.98 -4.60 -11.35
CA HIS A 348 2.19 -3.89 -11.73
C HIS A 348 3.23 -4.85 -12.34
N ALA A 349 3.98 -4.40 -13.34
CA ALA A 349 4.98 -5.23 -14.03
C ALA A 349 6.06 -5.78 -13.08
N TYR A 350 6.42 -5.01 -12.05
CA TYR A 350 7.35 -5.45 -11.00
C TYR A 350 6.80 -6.58 -10.14
N GLU A 351 5.49 -6.82 -10.14
CA GLU A 351 4.82 -7.89 -9.40
C GLU A 351 4.58 -9.11 -10.30
N PHE A 352 3.34 -9.46 -10.65
CA PHE A 352 3.04 -10.55 -11.60
C PHE A 352 2.88 -10.06 -13.03
N GLY A 353 2.66 -8.76 -13.20
CA GLY A 353 2.34 -8.17 -14.48
C GLY A 353 0.84 -8.23 -14.79
N GLU A 354 0.48 -7.47 -15.82
CA GLU A 354 -0.89 -7.04 -16.06
C GLU A 354 -1.80 -8.19 -16.49
N ALA A 355 -1.42 -8.92 -17.55
CA ALA A 355 -2.20 -10.05 -18.05
C ALA A 355 -2.26 -11.23 -17.06
N TYR A 356 -1.17 -11.52 -16.36
CA TYR A 356 -1.15 -12.61 -15.37
C TYR A 356 -2.07 -12.30 -14.18
N PHE A 357 -2.10 -11.05 -13.73
CA PHE A 357 -3.04 -10.62 -12.69
C PHE A 357 -4.50 -10.81 -13.13
N SER A 358 -4.84 -10.46 -14.37
CA SER A 358 -6.19 -10.71 -14.92
C SER A 358 -6.51 -12.20 -15.01
N PHE A 359 -5.52 -13.05 -15.33
CA PHE A 359 -5.68 -14.51 -15.28
C PHE A 359 -5.98 -14.99 -13.86
N THR A 360 -5.24 -14.52 -12.83
CA THR A 360 -5.52 -14.81 -11.42
C THR A 360 -6.94 -14.42 -11.02
N LEU A 361 -7.42 -13.24 -11.49
CA LEU A 361 -8.79 -12.83 -11.20
C LEU A 361 -9.85 -13.79 -11.77
N LEU A 362 -9.56 -14.44 -12.90
CA LEU A 362 -10.46 -15.41 -13.52
C LEU A 362 -10.28 -16.83 -12.97
N SER A 363 -9.06 -17.22 -12.56
CA SER A 363 -8.78 -18.58 -12.09
C SER A 363 -9.49 -18.91 -10.78
N THR A 364 -9.64 -17.93 -9.87
CA THR A 364 -10.28 -18.14 -8.57
C THR A 364 -11.76 -18.53 -8.67
N PRO A 365 -12.63 -17.81 -9.42
CA PRO A 365 -14.00 -18.25 -9.73
C PRO A 365 -14.10 -19.68 -10.28
N LEU A 366 -13.19 -20.04 -11.20
CA LEU A 366 -13.19 -21.37 -11.82
C LEU A 366 -12.83 -22.46 -10.81
N ALA A 367 -11.86 -22.19 -9.94
CA ALA A 367 -11.51 -23.09 -8.85
C ALA A 367 -12.65 -23.24 -7.82
N ALA A 368 -13.37 -22.16 -7.52
CA ALA A 368 -14.54 -22.21 -6.66
C ALA A 368 -15.62 -23.15 -7.25
N LEU A 369 -15.92 -23.03 -8.55
CA LEU A 369 -16.86 -23.95 -9.22
C LEU A 369 -16.39 -25.40 -9.16
N TYR A 370 -15.10 -25.64 -9.43
CA TYR A 370 -14.52 -26.99 -9.37
C TYR A 370 -14.62 -27.62 -7.98
N PHE A 371 -14.18 -26.92 -6.92
CA PHE A 371 -14.26 -27.47 -5.57
C PHE A 371 -15.70 -27.59 -5.07
N SER A 372 -16.61 -26.71 -5.51
CA SER A 372 -18.05 -26.86 -5.24
C SER A 372 -18.64 -28.11 -5.86
N SER A 373 -18.36 -28.40 -7.13
CA SER A 373 -18.87 -29.63 -7.75
C SER A 373 -18.32 -30.86 -7.05
N ARG A 374 -17.01 -30.87 -6.76
CA ARG A 374 -16.34 -31.99 -6.09
C ARG A 374 -16.84 -32.24 -4.67
N TYR A 375 -17.12 -31.16 -3.92
CA TYR A 375 -17.73 -31.28 -2.59
C TYR A 375 -19.12 -31.90 -2.66
N LEU A 376 -19.95 -31.47 -3.60
CA LEU A 376 -21.31 -31.99 -3.75
C LEU A 376 -21.32 -33.45 -4.21
N ASP A 377 -20.40 -33.86 -5.09
CA ASP A 377 -20.24 -35.26 -5.50
C ASP A 377 -20.00 -36.20 -4.29
N ILE A 378 -19.30 -35.71 -3.26
CA ILE A 378 -19.01 -36.49 -2.04
C ILE A 378 -20.18 -36.49 -1.07
N VAL A 379 -20.85 -35.35 -0.97
CA VAL A 379 -21.96 -35.15 -0.06
C VAL A 379 -23.22 -35.89 -0.52
N GLU A 380 -23.41 -36.05 -1.83
CA GLU A 380 -24.51 -36.83 -2.42
C GLU A 380 -24.32 -38.35 -2.26
N ASP A 381 -23.16 -38.82 -1.81
CA ASP A 381 -22.92 -40.23 -1.48
C ASP A 381 -23.56 -40.59 -0.12
N GLU A 382 -24.57 -41.47 -0.17
CA GLU A 382 -25.42 -41.83 0.99
C GLU A 382 -24.62 -42.28 2.22
N GLY A 383 -23.44 -42.89 2.03
CA GLY A 383 -22.59 -43.37 3.14
C GLY A 383 -21.88 -42.27 3.93
N VAL A 384 -21.69 -41.09 3.35
CA VAL A 384 -21.05 -39.94 4.03
C VAL A 384 -22.10 -39.08 4.74
N GLN A 385 -23.31 -39.03 4.19
CA GLN A 385 -24.41 -38.21 4.70
C GLN A 385 -24.88 -38.64 6.10
N GLU A 386 -24.78 -39.92 6.47
CA GLU A 386 -25.07 -40.41 7.82
C GLU A 386 -24.01 -40.02 8.88
N SER A 387 -22.80 -39.62 8.46
CA SER A 387 -21.67 -39.33 9.35
C SER A 387 -21.47 -37.85 9.68
N LEU A 388 -22.17 -36.95 8.97
CA LEU A 388 -22.05 -35.49 9.12
C LEU A 388 -23.30 -34.92 9.80
N GLU A 389 -23.09 -34.22 10.91
CA GLU A 389 -24.17 -33.58 11.70
C GLU A 389 -24.87 -32.45 10.91
N TYR A 390 -24.17 -31.84 9.96
CA TYR A 390 -24.71 -30.82 9.07
C TYR A 390 -23.93 -30.76 7.76
N VAL A 391 -24.65 -30.58 6.64
CA VAL A 391 -24.12 -30.59 5.28
C VAL A 391 -24.69 -29.39 4.52
N LEU A 392 -23.83 -28.67 3.80
CA LEU A 392 -24.27 -27.57 2.94
C LEU A 392 -25.05 -28.13 1.74
N SER A 393 -26.26 -27.65 1.53
CA SER A 393 -27.10 -28.08 0.40
C SER A 393 -26.56 -27.57 -0.94
N SER A 394 -26.89 -28.28 -2.03
CA SER A 394 -26.47 -27.89 -3.39
C SER A 394 -26.93 -26.47 -3.76
N SER A 395 -28.10 -26.04 -3.26
CA SER A 395 -28.61 -24.67 -3.47
C SER A 395 -27.82 -23.61 -2.70
N GLU A 396 -27.36 -23.91 -1.48
CA GLU A 396 -26.51 -23.01 -0.69
C GLU A 396 -25.12 -22.88 -1.32
N VAL A 397 -24.50 -24.00 -1.72
CA VAL A 397 -23.16 -24.00 -2.32
C VAL A 397 -23.16 -23.29 -3.67
N TYR A 398 -24.00 -23.71 -4.62
CA TYR A 398 -24.05 -23.07 -5.93
C TYR A 398 -24.65 -21.67 -5.89
N GLY A 399 -25.58 -21.38 -4.96
CA GLY A 399 -26.10 -20.04 -4.74
C GLY A 399 -25.03 -19.07 -4.25
N ALA A 400 -24.22 -19.49 -3.27
CA ALA A 400 -23.11 -18.69 -2.76
C ALA A 400 -22.03 -18.47 -3.84
N VAL A 401 -21.54 -19.54 -4.47
CA VAL A 401 -20.50 -19.44 -5.50
C VAL A 401 -20.99 -18.69 -6.73
N GLY A 402 -22.17 -19.03 -7.25
CA GLY A 402 -22.77 -18.33 -8.39
C GLY A 402 -22.99 -16.84 -8.11
N GLY A 403 -23.49 -16.50 -6.92
CA GLY A 403 -23.67 -15.12 -6.48
C GLY A 403 -22.37 -14.33 -6.42
N LEU A 404 -21.32 -14.92 -5.83
CA LEU A 404 -19.99 -14.31 -5.76
C LEU A 404 -19.37 -14.09 -7.14
N ILE A 405 -19.50 -15.07 -8.04
CA ILE A 405 -18.99 -14.98 -9.42
C ILE A 405 -19.70 -13.88 -10.20
N VAL A 406 -21.04 -13.84 -10.14
CA VAL A 406 -21.83 -12.79 -10.81
C VAL A 406 -21.45 -11.42 -10.27
N LEU A 407 -21.35 -11.28 -8.94
CA LEU A 407 -20.97 -10.01 -8.31
C LEU A 407 -19.55 -9.58 -8.69
N GLN A 408 -18.61 -10.52 -8.78
CA GLN A 408 -17.25 -10.25 -9.21
C GLN A 408 -17.19 -9.81 -10.67
N LEU A 409 -17.84 -10.53 -11.59
CA LEU A 409 -17.83 -10.21 -13.01
C LEU A 409 -18.52 -8.86 -13.27
N LEU A 410 -19.64 -8.58 -12.60
CA LEU A 410 -20.34 -7.30 -12.71
C LEU A 410 -19.49 -6.15 -12.15
N SER A 411 -18.90 -6.32 -10.96
CA SER A 411 -18.08 -5.29 -10.33
C SER A 411 -16.81 -5.00 -11.13
N PHE A 412 -16.11 -6.03 -11.62
CA PHE A 412 -14.92 -5.88 -12.46
C PHE A 412 -15.23 -5.27 -13.83
N SER A 413 -16.30 -5.72 -14.49
CA SER A 413 -16.72 -5.16 -15.78
C SER A 413 -17.14 -3.69 -15.64
N THR A 414 -17.87 -3.36 -14.57
CA THR A 414 -18.25 -1.97 -14.27
C THR A 414 -17.03 -1.12 -13.94
N PHE A 415 -16.07 -1.67 -13.19
CA PHE A 415 -14.80 -1.02 -12.90
C PHE A 415 -14.04 -0.69 -14.20
N LEU A 416 -13.85 -1.66 -15.10
CA LEU A 416 -13.18 -1.45 -16.38
C LEU A 416 -13.90 -0.44 -17.28
N ALA A 417 -15.23 -0.45 -17.28
CA ALA A 417 -16.04 0.51 -18.03
C ALA A 417 -15.85 1.95 -17.49
N LEU A 418 -15.70 2.10 -16.16
CA LEU A 418 -15.62 3.40 -15.49
C LEU A 418 -14.21 3.99 -15.38
N ILE A 419 -13.14 3.21 -15.53
CA ILE A 419 -11.77 3.75 -15.59
C ILE A 419 -11.49 4.41 -16.95
N ASP A 420 -10.50 5.31 -16.99
CA ASP A 420 -10.03 5.90 -18.25
C ASP A 420 -9.48 4.79 -19.16
N GLU A 421 -9.78 4.89 -20.46
CA GLU A 421 -9.36 3.94 -21.49
C GLU A 421 -7.85 3.74 -21.50
N ARG A 422 -7.09 4.81 -21.22
CA ARG A 422 -5.62 4.77 -21.11
C ARG A 422 -5.11 3.75 -20.10
N HIS A 423 -5.88 3.49 -19.05
CA HIS A 423 -5.50 2.56 -17.99
C HIS A 423 -6.07 1.15 -18.20
N ARG A 424 -6.97 0.93 -19.16
CA ARG A 424 -7.50 -0.43 -19.43
C ARG A 424 -6.42 -1.38 -19.95
N ALA A 425 -5.47 -0.85 -20.71
CA ALA A 425 -4.31 -1.60 -21.17
C ALA A 425 -3.54 -2.25 -20.00
N THR A 426 -3.58 -1.64 -18.80
CA THR A 426 -2.91 -2.11 -17.58
C THR A 426 -3.40 -3.47 -17.03
N PHE A 427 -4.35 -4.09 -17.71
CA PHE A 427 -4.89 -5.42 -17.39
C PHE A 427 -4.55 -6.47 -18.46
N THR A 428 -3.87 -6.08 -19.53
CA THR A 428 -3.70 -6.94 -20.73
C THR A 428 -2.26 -6.99 -21.26
N SER A 429 -1.37 -6.09 -20.82
CA SER A 429 0.01 -6.13 -21.29
C SER A 429 0.79 -7.32 -20.73
N PHE A 430 1.82 -7.71 -21.47
CA PHE A 430 2.79 -8.71 -21.07
C PHE A 430 4.16 -8.11 -20.75
N ALA A 431 4.23 -6.79 -20.51
CA ALA A 431 5.47 -6.10 -20.15
C ALA A 431 6.11 -6.72 -18.89
N THR A 432 7.41 -7.00 -18.97
CA THR A 432 8.22 -7.43 -17.82
C THR A 432 8.59 -6.24 -16.94
N GLY A 433 9.03 -6.51 -15.72
CA GLY A 433 9.55 -5.47 -14.84
C GLY A 433 10.71 -4.72 -15.48
N SER A 434 11.66 -5.43 -16.08
CA SER A 434 12.78 -4.81 -16.83
C SER A 434 12.30 -3.89 -17.97
N THR A 435 11.35 -4.34 -18.79
CA THR A 435 10.81 -3.49 -19.88
C THR A 435 10.07 -2.28 -19.33
N CYS A 436 9.33 -2.43 -18.23
CA CYS A 436 8.69 -1.32 -17.55
C CYS A 436 9.72 -0.30 -17.06
N CYS A 437 10.75 -0.73 -16.33
CA CYS A 437 11.83 0.13 -15.84
C CYS A 437 12.49 0.93 -16.99
N CYS A 438 12.88 0.25 -18.07
CA CYS A 438 13.48 0.89 -19.23
C CYS A 438 12.54 1.92 -19.90
N ARG A 439 11.25 1.60 -19.99
CA ARG A 439 10.24 2.49 -20.57
C ARG A 439 10.05 3.74 -19.71
N LEU A 440 10.02 3.61 -18.39
CA LEU A 440 9.89 4.74 -17.48
C LEU A 440 11.03 5.75 -17.66
N PHE A 441 12.26 5.27 -17.85
CA PHE A 441 13.38 6.15 -18.13
C PHE A 441 13.21 6.88 -19.47
N ARG A 442 12.84 6.17 -20.54
CA ARG A 442 12.73 6.76 -21.88
C ARG A 442 11.54 7.73 -22.03
N ASP A 443 10.40 7.41 -21.43
CA ASP A 443 9.16 8.19 -21.57
C ASP A 443 9.17 9.47 -20.72
N ASN A 444 10.01 9.56 -19.69
CA ASN A 444 10.09 10.72 -18.81
C ASN A 444 11.05 11.79 -19.34
N SER A 445 10.59 13.03 -19.43
CA SER A 445 11.42 14.17 -19.83
C SER A 445 12.14 14.85 -18.65
N HIS A 446 11.68 14.62 -17.42
CA HIS A 446 12.17 15.33 -16.25
C HIS A 446 13.30 14.57 -15.54
N ASP A 447 14.42 15.25 -15.34
CA ASP A 447 15.63 14.67 -14.73
C ASP A 447 15.38 14.10 -13.32
N HIS A 448 14.58 14.78 -12.49
CA HIS A 448 14.23 14.33 -11.14
C HIS A 448 13.40 13.03 -11.10
N ILE A 449 12.82 12.61 -12.21
CA ILE A 449 12.13 11.31 -12.35
C ILE A 449 13.08 10.28 -12.95
N LYS A 450 13.85 10.67 -13.97
CA LYS A 450 14.82 9.79 -14.62
C LYS A 450 15.87 9.25 -13.67
N ILE A 451 16.32 10.05 -12.70
CA ILE A 451 17.34 9.63 -11.73
C ILE A 451 16.87 8.48 -10.83
N LEU A 452 15.56 8.28 -10.70
CA LEU A 452 14.98 7.18 -9.91
C LEU A 452 15.25 5.80 -10.53
N ILE A 453 15.78 5.72 -11.75
CA ILE A 453 16.27 4.46 -12.32
C ILE A 453 17.32 3.78 -11.42
N PHE A 454 18.08 4.57 -10.65
CA PHE A 454 19.05 4.05 -9.69
C PHE A 454 18.44 3.53 -8.38
N GLU A 455 17.13 3.72 -8.16
CA GLU A 455 16.40 3.03 -7.08
C GLU A 455 16.14 1.55 -7.43
N ASP A 456 16.14 1.22 -8.73
CA ASP A 456 15.92 -0.14 -9.22
C ASP A 456 17.25 -0.88 -9.43
N ASP A 457 17.25 -2.19 -9.19
CA ASP A 457 18.40 -3.07 -9.41
C ASP A 457 18.92 -2.97 -10.85
N GLN A 458 20.25 -2.83 -11.01
CA GLN A 458 20.90 -2.64 -12.31
C GLN A 458 20.56 -3.72 -13.34
N SER A 459 20.25 -4.94 -12.90
CA SER A 459 19.83 -6.02 -13.81
C SER A 459 18.55 -5.70 -14.58
N MET A 460 17.68 -4.83 -14.05
CA MET A 460 16.40 -4.47 -14.68
C MET A 460 16.55 -3.49 -15.84
N TRP A 461 17.58 -2.64 -15.81
CA TRP A 461 17.81 -1.61 -16.82
C TRP A 461 19.14 -1.77 -17.56
N LEU A 462 19.80 -2.93 -17.40
CA LEU A 462 21.00 -3.31 -18.15
C LEU A 462 20.88 -3.10 -19.69
N PRO A 463 19.74 -3.37 -20.34
CA PRO A 463 19.58 -3.13 -21.79
C PRO A 463 19.79 -1.67 -22.22
N ILE A 464 19.65 -0.72 -21.29
CA ILE A 464 19.80 0.73 -21.54
C ILE A 464 20.94 1.34 -20.72
N ALA A 465 21.84 0.53 -20.15
CA ALA A 465 22.90 1.01 -19.27
C ALA A 465 23.78 2.10 -19.92
N GLU A 466 24.15 1.93 -21.19
CA GLU A 466 24.93 2.94 -21.93
C GLU A 466 24.14 4.24 -22.18
N GLU A 467 22.82 4.14 -22.44
CA GLU A 467 21.96 5.31 -22.59
C GLU A 467 21.87 6.10 -21.26
N VAL A 468 21.69 5.38 -20.15
CA VAL A 468 21.66 5.94 -18.80
C VAL A 468 22.99 6.59 -18.44
N LYS A 469 24.11 5.92 -18.75
CA LYS A 469 25.46 6.43 -18.52
C LYS A 469 25.72 7.71 -19.31
N THR A 470 25.37 7.72 -20.59
CA THR A 470 25.53 8.90 -21.45
C THR A 470 24.69 10.07 -20.94
N TRP A 471 23.43 9.82 -20.59
CA TRP A 471 22.54 10.84 -20.02
C TRP A 471 23.09 11.38 -18.70
N LEU A 472 23.51 10.52 -17.76
CA LEU A 472 24.02 10.92 -16.46
C LEU A 472 25.22 11.85 -16.61
N ASN A 473 26.22 11.46 -17.40
CA ASN A 473 27.44 12.27 -17.61
C ASN A 473 27.14 13.62 -18.28
N SER A 474 26.10 13.69 -19.13
CA SER A 474 25.67 14.97 -19.73
C SER A 474 25.02 15.95 -18.75
N LYS A 475 24.56 15.49 -17.58
CA LYS A 475 23.74 16.28 -16.65
C LYS A 475 24.37 16.49 -15.28
N VAL A 476 25.07 15.49 -14.76
CA VAL A 476 25.57 15.46 -13.38
C VAL A 476 26.48 16.65 -13.05
N GLY A 477 27.31 17.09 -14.00
CA GLY A 477 28.18 18.27 -13.81
C GLY A 477 27.37 19.55 -13.59
N GLY A 478 26.26 19.72 -14.32
CA GLY A 478 25.33 20.83 -14.11
C GLY A 478 24.61 20.74 -12.76
N TRP A 479 24.18 19.54 -12.35
CA TRP A 479 23.50 19.37 -11.05
C TRP A 479 24.40 19.64 -9.84
N ILE A 480 25.70 19.36 -9.94
CA ILE A 480 26.67 19.69 -8.89
C ILE A 480 26.83 21.21 -8.74
N ILE A 481 26.70 21.96 -9.84
CA ILE A 481 26.83 23.43 -9.85
C ILE A 481 25.52 24.10 -9.42
N ASP A 482 24.41 23.69 -10.05
CA ASP A 482 23.09 24.31 -9.88
C ASP A 482 22.39 23.87 -8.58
N GLU A 483 22.81 22.75 -8.01
CA GLU A 483 22.24 22.08 -6.83
C GLU A 483 20.70 22.13 -6.78
N PRO A 484 20.00 21.53 -7.73
CA PRO A 484 18.54 21.58 -7.74
C PRO A 484 18.00 20.91 -6.48
N GLY A 485 16.90 21.44 -5.93
CA GLY A 485 16.41 21.04 -4.60
C GLY A 485 16.12 19.54 -4.40
N TRP A 486 15.92 18.77 -5.48
CA TRP A 486 15.78 17.32 -5.43
C TRP A 486 17.14 16.57 -5.36
N PHE A 487 18.21 17.15 -5.90
CA PHE A 487 19.59 16.62 -5.88
C PHE A 487 20.34 16.97 -4.59
N LYS A 488 19.86 17.97 -3.84
CA LYS A 488 20.33 18.29 -2.48
C LYS A 488 20.10 17.16 -1.47
N ASN A 489 19.27 16.18 -1.77
CA ASN A 489 19.06 15.04 -0.89
C ASN A 489 20.24 14.05 -0.97
N ALA A 490 20.99 13.84 0.11
CA ALA A 490 22.05 12.81 0.19
C ALA A 490 21.61 11.44 -0.31
N GLY A 491 20.38 11.02 -0.01
CA GLY A 491 19.85 9.72 -0.46
C GLY A 491 19.84 9.60 -1.98
N VAL A 492 19.50 10.67 -2.70
CA VAL A 492 19.52 10.68 -4.18
C VAL A 492 20.94 10.59 -4.72
N ARG A 493 21.90 11.30 -4.09
CA ARG A 493 23.31 11.24 -4.49
C ARG A 493 23.91 9.87 -4.21
N ALA A 494 23.57 9.25 -3.08
CA ALA A 494 24.06 7.94 -2.66
C ALA A 494 23.68 6.81 -3.63
N MET A 495 22.53 6.91 -4.31
CA MET A 495 22.07 5.93 -5.30
C MET A 495 22.95 5.88 -6.56
N ILE A 496 23.64 6.96 -6.91
CA ILE A 496 24.43 7.04 -8.16
C ILE A 496 25.69 6.17 -8.03
N PRO A 497 25.85 5.14 -8.90
CA PRO A 497 27.03 4.29 -8.86
C PRO A 497 28.28 5.04 -9.34
N ASP A 498 29.37 4.93 -8.59
CA ASP A 498 30.62 5.64 -8.91
C ASP A 498 31.17 5.32 -10.31
N HIS A 499 31.03 4.06 -10.76
CA HIS A 499 31.53 3.59 -12.05
C HIS A 499 30.71 4.10 -13.26
N PHE A 500 29.59 4.79 -13.01
CA PHE A 500 28.79 5.43 -14.05
C PHE A 500 29.20 6.88 -14.33
N VAL A 501 30.07 7.48 -13.51
CA VAL A 501 30.58 8.84 -13.71
C VAL A 501 31.99 8.77 -14.31
N ASP A 502 32.15 9.22 -15.55
CA ASP A 502 33.41 9.13 -16.28
C ASP A 502 34.42 10.21 -15.87
N ASP A 503 33.94 11.41 -15.56
CA ASP A 503 34.78 12.52 -15.14
C ASP A 503 35.21 12.38 -13.66
N LYS A 504 36.52 12.25 -13.46
CA LYS A 504 37.13 12.06 -12.14
C LYS A 504 36.94 13.26 -11.21
N GLU A 505 36.90 14.49 -11.73
CA GLU A 505 36.69 15.68 -10.91
C GLU A 505 35.23 15.79 -10.44
N ILE A 506 34.29 15.53 -11.34
CA ILE A 506 32.87 15.44 -11.03
C ILE A 506 32.62 14.35 -9.99
N LEU A 507 33.21 13.16 -10.18
CA LEU A 507 33.10 12.06 -9.23
C LEU A 507 33.67 12.43 -7.86
N LYS A 508 34.81 13.14 -7.81
CA LYS A 508 35.40 13.60 -6.56
C LYS A 508 34.46 14.56 -5.82
N LYS A 509 33.92 15.57 -6.51
CA LYS A 509 32.94 16.51 -5.94
C LYS A 509 31.67 15.82 -5.47
N LEU A 510 31.17 14.85 -6.24
CA LEU A 510 30.01 14.05 -5.86
C LEU A 510 30.27 13.27 -4.56
N LYS A 511 31.47 12.71 -4.38
CA LYS A 511 31.87 12.03 -3.14
C LYS A 511 32.00 12.99 -1.97
N GLU A 512 32.59 14.17 -2.18
CA GLU A 512 32.67 15.21 -1.15
C GLU A 512 31.27 15.63 -0.67
N MET A 513 30.30 15.79 -1.59
CA MET A 513 28.89 16.06 -1.27
C MET A 513 28.16 14.88 -0.60
N LYS A 514 28.63 13.64 -0.78
CA LYS A 514 28.09 12.47 -0.06
C LYS A 514 28.56 12.47 1.40
N VAL A 515 29.80 12.89 1.66
CA VAL A 515 30.44 12.85 3.00
C VAL A 515 30.09 14.08 3.85
N GLY A 516 30.01 15.27 3.26
CA GLY A 516 29.76 16.52 4.02
C GLY A 516 28.43 16.57 4.79
N GLU A 517 27.43 15.79 4.36
CA GLU A 517 26.14 15.70 5.09
C GLU A 517 26.15 14.64 6.21
N GLU A 518 27.07 13.66 6.19
CA GLU A 518 27.23 12.74 7.32
C GLU A 518 27.79 13.45 8.57
N GLU A 519 28.57 14.52 8.39
CA GLU A 519 29.12 15.32 9.51
C GLU A 519 28.11 16.37 10.04
N GLU A 520 27.23 16.92 9.19
CA GLU A 520 26.17 17.85 9.63
C GLU A 520 25.00 17.14 10.33
N GLU A 521 24.69 15.87 10.01
CA GLU A 521 23.64 15.11 10.69
C GLU A 521 24.06 14.54 12.07
N VAL A 522 25.36 14.63 12.42
CA VAL A 522 25.92 14.12 13.69
C VAL A 522 26.00 15.20 14.79
N VAL A 523 25.64 16.45 14.50
CA VAL A 523 25.67 17.59 15.45
C VAL A 523 24.31 17.91 16.08
#